data_AF-A0A7C3SZT9-F1
#
_entry.id   AF-A0A7C3SZT9-F1
#
_cell.length_a   1.000
_cell.length_b   1.000
_cell.length_c   1.000
_cell.angle_alpha   90.00
_cell.angle_beta   90.00
_cell.angle_gamma   90.00
#
_symmetry.space_group_name_H-M   'P 1'
#
loop_
_entity.id
_entity.type
_entity.pdbx_description
1 polymer ?
#
loop_
_entity_poly.entity_id
_entity_poly.type
_entity_poly.pdbx_seq_one_letter_code
_entity_poly.pdbx_strand_id
1 'polypeptide(L)' 'MRVKLMTSVATAYGVFQAGQVIDHPKAAELVRSGLAVPAVENARSKPVEAATRPKRRRVKDGLCDP' A
#
# COMPACT_ATOMS: atom_id res chain seq x y z
N MET A 1 -6.56 6.44 15.51
CA MET A 1 -7.04 6.04 14.17
C MET A 1 -6.21 6.78 13.15
N ARG A 2 -5.51 6.06 12.28
CA ARG A 2 -4.61 6.66 11.29
C ARG A 2 -5.38 7.10 10.05
N VAL A 3 -5.15 8.32 9.60
CA VAL A 3 -5.76 8.90 8.40
C VAL A 3 -4.72 9.57 7.53
N LYS A 4 -4.89 9.49 6.21
CA LYS A 4 -4.08 10.21 5.23
C LYS A 4 -4.79 11.51 4.89
N LEU A 5 -4.13 12.65 5.15
CA LEU A 5 -4.67 13.95 4.80
C LEU A 5 -4.70 14.12 3.28
N MET A 6 -5.80 14.63 2.75
CA MET A 6 -5.95 14.98 1.32
C MET A 6 -5.53 16.43 1.06
N THR A 7 -5.69 17.28 2.07
CA THR A 7 -5.29 18.69 2.06
C THR A 7 -4.52 19.02 3.34
N SER A 8 -3.79 20.13 3.35
CA SER A 8 -3.08 20.57 4.56
C SER A 8 -4.09 21.08 5.59
N VAL A 9 -3.94 20.64 6.84
CA VAL A 9 -4.88 20.95 7.93
C VAL A 9 -4.11 21.55 9.10
N ALA A 10 -4.53 22.72 9.57
CA ALA A 10 -4.06 23.30 10.82
C ALA A 10 -5.03 22.90 11.93
N THR A 11 -4.53 22.20 12.95
CA THR A 11 -5.30 21.85 14.15
C THR A 11 -4.65 22.47 15.38
N ALA A 12 -5.33 22.42 16.53
CA ALA A 12 -4.77 22.86 17.80
C ALA A 12 -3.47 22.11 18.21
N TYR A 13 -3.20 20.97 17.57
CA TYR A 13 -2.03 20.13 17.83
C TYR A 13 -0.87 20.42 16.87
N GLY A 14 -1.07 21.27 15.86
CA GLY A 14 -0.06 21.64 14.88
C GLY A 14 -0.59 21.73 13.46
N VAL A 15 0.32 22.02 12.53
CA VAL A 15 0.03 22.08 11.10
C VAL A 15 0.53 20.80 10.45
N PHE A 16 -0.39 20.09 9.78
CA PHE A 16 -0.11 18.85 9.08
C PHE A 16 -0.28 19.06 7.58
N GLN A 17 0.62 18.50 6.79
CA GLN A 17 0.65 18.70 5.35
C GLN A 17 -0.22 17.67 4.62
N ALA A 18 -0.74 18.06 3.46
CA ALA A 18 -1.42 17.16 2.54
C ALA A 18 -0.56 15.91 2.23
N GLY A 19 -1.20 14.75 2.15
CA GLY A 19 -0.55 13.47 1.89
C GLY A 19 0.07 12.79 3.11
N GLN A 20 0.21 13.49 4.24
CA GLN A 20 0.74 12.89 5.46
C GLN A 20 -0.27 11.93 6.09
N VAL A 21 0.26 10.81 6.60
CA VAL A 21 -0.49 9.89 7.45
C VAL A 21 -0.26 10.28 8.90
N ILE A 22 -1.33 10.67 9.58
CA ILE A 22 -1.29 11.11 10.97
C ILE A 22 -2.20 10.23 11.83
N ASP A 23 -1.84 10.04 13.09
CA ASP A 23 -2.79 9.57 14.10
C ASP A 23 -3.38 10.81 14.78
N HIS A 24 -4.70 10.98 14.68
CA HIS A 24 -5.36 12.19 15.17
C HIS A 24 -6.68 11.83 15.87
N PRO A 25 -7.01 12.41 17.04
CA PRO A 25 -8.24 12.08 17.76
C PRO A 25 -9.51 12.43 16.96
N LYS A 26 -9.43 13.48 16.14
CA LYS A 26 -10.50 13.91 15.22
C LYS A 26 -10.41 13.28 13.82
N ALA A 27 -9.66 12.19 13.66
CA ALA A 27 -9.50 11.51 12.38
C ALA A 27 -10.86 11.17 11.71
N ALA A 28 -11.86 10.73 12.48
CA ALA A 28 -13.19 10.44 11.97
C ALA A 28 -13.92 11.69 11.45
N GLU A 29 -13.75 12.84 12.09
CA GLU A 29 -14.32 14.12 11.65
C GLU A 29 -13.66 14.59 10.35
N LEU A 30 -12.32 14.51 10.27
CA LEU A 30 -11.57 14.84 9.05
C LEU A 30 -11.98 13.96 7.86
N VAL A 31 -12.27 12.69 8.09
CA VAL A 31 -12.77 11.77 7.06
C VAL A 31 -14.19 12.12 6.64
N ARG A 32 -15.09 12.40 7.59
CA ARG A 32 -16.48 12.82 7.28
C ARG A 32 -16.54 14.13 6.50
N SER A 33 -15.62 15.05 6.76
CA SER A 33 -15.50 16.33 6.04
C SER A 33 -14.79 16.20 4.69
N GLY A 34 -14.30 15.01 4.31
CA GLY A 34 -13.56 14.79 3.05
C GLY A 34 -12.14 15.36 3.03
N LEU A 35 -11.63 15.85 4.17
CA LEU A 35 -10.28 16.42 4.30
C LEU A 35 -9.20 15.34 4.44
N ALA A 36 -9.60 14.12 4.83
CA ALA A 36 -8.73 12.99 4.99
C ALA A 36 -9.41 11.70 4.52
N VAL A 37 -8.62 10.67 4.24
CA VAL A 37 -9.11 9.32 3.98
C VAL A 37 -8.59 8.37 5.06
N PRO A 38 -9.34 7.31 5.43
CA PRO A 38 -8.82 6.27 6.31
C PRO A 38 -7.50 5.75 5.75
N ALA A 39 -6.42 5.88 6.52
CA ALA A 39 -5.18 5.20 6.19
C ALA A 39 -5.35 3.77 6.66
N VAL A 40 -6.17 3.02 5.92
CA VAL A 40 -6.19 1.58 6.03
C VAL A 40 -4.76 1.19 5.67
N GLU A 41 -3.99 0.74 6.65
CA GLU A 41 -2.79 -0.04 6.38
C GLU A 41 -3.32 -1.25 5.63
N ASN A 42 -3.38 -1.10 4.31
CA ASN A 42 -3.60 -2.19 3.40
C ASN A 42 -2.42 -3.09 3.73
N ALA A 43 -2.67 -4.09 4.57
CA ALA A 43 -1.71 -5.08 4.97
C ALA A 43 -1.06 -5.49 3.67
N ARG A 44 0.19 -5.09 3.48
CA ARG A 44 1.01 -5.46 2.34
C ARG A 44 1.19 -6.97 2.44
N SER A 45 0.18 -7.74 2.04
CA SER A 45 0.41 -8.90 1.21
C SER A 45 1.25 -8.37 0.06
N LYS A 46 2.56 -8.61 0.19
CA LYS A 46 3.65 -8.09 -0.64
C LYS A 46 3.23 -7.95 -2.12
N PRO A 47 3.49 -6.81 -2.79
CA PRO A 47 3.68 -6.87 -4.23
C PRO A 47 5.13 -7.35 -4.42
N VAL A 48 5.34 -8.67 -4.45
CA VAL A 48 6.56 -9.20 -5.08
C VAL A 48 6.19 -9.60 -6.51
N GLU A 49 6.04 -8.56 -7.33
CA GLU A 49 6.26 -8.74 -8.75
C GLU A 49 7.76 -9.00 -8.92
N ALA A 50 8.12 -10.24 -9.23
CA ALA A 50 9.26 -10.65 -10.07
C ALA A 50 9.67 -12.10 -9.76
N ALA A 51 9.11 -13.05 -10.52
CA ALA A 51 9.84 -14.25 -10.89
C ALA A 51 9.37 -14.72 -12.27
N THR A 52 9.68 -13.92 -13.29
CA THR A 52 9.86 -14.44 -14.64
C THR A 52 10.98 -15.48 -14.56
N ARG A 53 10.63 -16.76 -14.42
CA ARG A 53 11.55 -17.87 -14.64
C ARG A 53 11.09 -18.69 -15.84
N PRO A 54 12.04 -19.06 -16.70
CA PRO A 54 11.81 -19.27 -18.11
C PRO A 54 11.06 -20.58 -18.36
N LYS A 55 10.35 -20.65 -19.50
CA LYS A 55 9.93 -21.91 -20.13
C LYS A 55 11.07 -22.91 -20.03
N ARG A 56 10.93 -23.93 -19.17
CA ARG A 56 11.74 -25.14 -19.31
C ARG A 56 11.39 -25.70 -20.70
N ARG A 57 12.27 -25.42 -21.66
CA ARG A 57 12.48 -26.27 -22.83
C ARG A 57 12.58 -27.69 -22.24
N ARG A 58 11.54 -28.52 -22.43
CA ARG A 58 11.66 -29.94 -22.13
C ARG A 58 12.78 -30.42 -23.03
N VAL A 59 13.97 -30.55 -22.45
CA VAL A 59 15.06 -31.29 -23.06
C VAL A 59 14.44 -32.63 -23.42
N LYS A 60 14.57 -33.00 -24.68
CA LYS A 60 14.26 -34.33 -25.15
C LYS A 60 15.29 -35.20 -24.42
N ASP A 61 14.95 -35.72 -23.26
CA ASP A 61 15.76 -36.76 -22.62
C ASP A 61 15.83 -37.88 -23.63
N GLY A 62 17.02 -38.03 -24.21
CA GLY A 62 17.32 -39.13 -25.10
C GLY A 62 17.07 -40.41 -24.33
N LEU A 63 16.01 -41.13 -24.72
CA LEU A 63 15.96 -42.55 -24.46
C LEU A 63 16.82 -43.19 -25.54
N CYS A 64 18.06 -43.48 -25.16
CA CYS A 64 18.91 -44.43 -25.85
C CYS A 64 18.42 -45.82 -25.38
N ASP A 65 17.46 -46.40 -26.10
CA ASP A 65 17.18 -47.83 -25.98
C ASP A 65 18.39 -48.59 -26.56
N PRO A 66 18.82 -49.69 -25.91
CA PRO A 66 20.06 -50.42 -26.25
C PRO A 66 20.06 -51.05 -27.65
#